data_AF-A0A538EHY9-F1
#
_entry.id   AF-A0A538EHY9-F1
#
_cell.length_a   1.000
_cell.length_b   1.000
_cell.length_c   1.000
_cell.angle_alpha   90.00
_cell.angle_beta   90.00
_cell.angle_gamma   90.00
#
_symmetry.space_group_name_H-M   'P 1'
#
loop_
_entity.id
_entity.type
_entity.pdbx_description
1 polymer ?
#
loop_
_entity_poly.entity_id
_entity_poly.type
_entity_poly.pdbx_seq_one_letter_code
_entity_poly.pdbx_strand_id
1 'polypeptide(L)'
;MSPALLILVAALIAANAFFVIAEYTLVRSRRPRLEAARDEGRRGAALALRQIDNINEYISTCQVGITMASIGIGALGEPIVSDLLRGPLGGPLSHGLAVAVSAAIAYLLITSAHITLGELVPKIYTLEHAEQLAR
;
A
#
# COMPACT_ATOMS: atom_id res chain seq x y z
N MET A 1 -9.37 22.34 -6.53
CA MET A 1 -8.76 21.00 -6.70
C MET A 1 -9.85 20.00 -7.03
N SER A 2 -9.65 19.13 -8.02
CA SER A 2 -10.64 18.12 -8.40
C SER A 2 -10.64 16.95 -7.39
N PRO A 3 -11.77 16.60 -6.76
CA PRO A 3 -11.86 15.48 -5.80
C PRO A 3 -11.36 14.15 -6.38
N ALA A 4 -11.38 14.00 -7.70
CA ALA A 4 -10.82 12.87 -8.43
C ALA A 4 -9.34 12.57 -8.10
N LEU A 5 -8.52 13.60 -7.84
CA LEU A 5 -7.10 13.42 -7.54
C LEU A 5 -6.86 12.81 -6.16
N LEU A 6 -7.67 13.17 -5.16
CA LEU A 6 -7.62 12.55 -3.83
C LEU A 6 -8.08 11.09 -3.89
N ILE A 7 -9.11 10.80 -4.68
CA ILE A 7 -9.56 9.43 -4.93
C ILE A 7 -8.44 8.60 -5.57
N LEU A 8 -7.69 9.18 -6.52
CA LEU A 8 -6.57 8.51 -7.15
C LEU A 8 -5.45 8.18 -6.16
N VAL A 9 -5.07 9.11 -5.28
CA VAL A 9 -4.08 8.87 -4.22
C VAL A 9 -4.56 7.76 -3.27
N ALA A 10 -5.82 7.80 -2.84
CA ALA A 10 -6.41 6.76 -2.00
C ALA A 10 -6.41 5.39 -2.70
N ALA A 11 -6.72 5.35 -4.00
CA ALA A 11 -6.67 4.14 -4.81
C ALA A 11 -5.24 3.59 -4.94
N LEU A 12 -4.24 4.45 -5.08
CA LEU A 12 -2.84 4.03 -5.10
C LEU A 12 -2.38 3.46 -3.76
N ILE A 13 -2.78 4.07 -2.64
CA ILE A 13 -2.52 3.52 -1.30
C ILE A 13 -3.16 2.13 -1.14
N ALA A 14 -4.42 1.98 -1.59
CA ALA A 14 -5.11 0.70 -1.57
C ALA A 14 -4.44 -0.35 -2.47
N ALA A 15 -3.95 0.05 -3.65
CA ALA A 15 -3.19 -0.83 -4.54
C ALA A 15 -1.87 -1.27 -3.90
N ASN A 16 -1.13 -0.36 -3.24
CA ASN A 16 0.07 -0.70 -2.49
C ASN A 16 -0.24 -1.72 -1.39
N ALA A 17 -1.27 -1.44 -0.58
CA ALA A 17 -1.73 -2.36 0.46
C ALA A 17 -2.09 -3.74 -0.09
N PHE A 18 -2.77 -3.80 -1.25
CA PHE A 18 -3.09 -5.06 -1.91
C PHE A 18 -1.83 -5.87 -2.25
N PHE A 19 -0.82 -5.26 -2.87
CA PHE A 19 0.42 -5.97 -3.19
C PHE A 19 1.18 -6.42 -1.94
N VAL A 20 1.22 -5.58 -0.90
CA VAL A 20 1.83 -5.94 0.40
C VAL A 20 1.11 -7.13 1.03
N ILE A 21 -0.23 -7.15 1.04
CA ILE A 21 -1.02 -8.29 1.53
C ILE A 21 -0.68 -9.53 0.71
N ALA A 22 -0.69 -9.43 -0.61
CA ALA A 22 -0.43 -10.54 -1.51
C ALA A 22 0.96 -11.17 -1.28
N GLU A 23 2.00 -10.34 -1.15
CA GLU A 23 3.37 -10.76 -0.85
C GLU A 23 3.47 -11.44 0.52
N TYR A 24 3.06 -10.74 1.58
CA TYR A 24 3.25 -11.20 2.95
C TYR A 24 2.39 -12.40 3.29
N THR A 25 1.20 -12.51 2.70
CA THR A 25 0.31 -13.66 2.86
C THR A 25 1.00 -14.94 2.39
N LEU A 26 1.63 -14.92 1.22
CA LEU A 26 2.31 -16.09 0.67
C LEU A 26 3.58 -16.43 1.48
N VAL A 27 4.37 -15.41 1.83
CA VAL A 27 5.59 -15.57 2.64
C VAL A 27 5.30 -16.14 4.03
N ARG A 28 4.17 -15.76 4.64
CA ARG A 28 3.78 -16.22 5.99
C ARG A 28 3.03 -17.55 5.98
N SER A 29 2.47 -17.95 4.84
CA SER A 29 1.71 -19.19 4.72
C SER A 29 2.61 -20.42 4.81
N ARG A 30 2.15 -21.44 5.54
CA ARG A 30 2.89 -22.71 5.69
C ARG A 30 2.33 -23.76 4.73
N ARG A 31 3.21 -24.40 3.94
CA ARG A 31 2.85 -25.44 2.96
C ARG A 31 1.89 -26.52 3.53
N PRO A 32 2.13 -27.14 4.71
CA PRO A 32 1.23 -28.17 5.23
C PRO A 32 -0.19 -27.69 5.49
N ARG A 33 -0.36 -26.42 5.87
CA ARG A 33 -1.68 -25.84 6.15
C ARG A 33 -2.43 -25.48 4.86
N LEU A 34 -1.71 -25.10 3.82
CA LEU A 34 -2.30 -24.91 2.49
C LEU A 34 -2.65 -26.23 1.81
N GLU A 35 -1.86 -27.29 2.03
CA GLU A 35 -2.20 -28.67 1.61
C GLU A 35 -3.49 -29.11 2.28
N ALA A 36 -3.61 -28.95 3.61
CA ALA A 36 -4.85 -29.22 4.32
C ALA A 36 -6.03 -28.38 3.78
N ALA A 37 -5.83 -27.09 3.52
CA ALA A 37 -6.86 -26.21 2.95
C ALA A 37 -7.30 -26.64 1.54
N ARG A 38 -6.37 -27.13 0.71
CA ARG A 38 -6.66 -27.70 -0.61
C ARG A 38 -7.49 -28.98 -0.47
N ASP A 39 -7.12 -29.85 0.46
CA ASP A 39 -7.81 -31.12 0.70
C ASP A 39 -9.22 -30.90 1.27
N GLU A 40 -9.42 -29.83 2.04
CA GLU A 40 -10.73 -29.30 2.47
C GLU A 40 -11.54 -28.64 1.33
N GLY A 41 -11.01 -28.59 0.11
CA GLY A 41 -11.67 -28.01 -1.06
C GLY A 41 -11.77 -26.48 -1.04
N ARG A 42 -10.93 -25.80 -0.25
CA ARG A 42 -10.91 -24.34 -0.25
C ARG A 42 -10.40 -23.81 -1.58
N ARG A 43 -11.09 -22.78 -2.08
CA ARG A 43 -10.64 -22.02 -3.25
C ARG A 43 -9.25 -21.42 -2.96
N GLY A 44 -8.52 -21.06 -4.01
CA GLY A 44 -7.20 -20.42 -3.90
C GLY A 44 -6.05 -21.31 -3.39
N ALA A 45 -6.30 -22.30 -2.53
CA ALA A 45 -5.25 -23.10 -1.88
C ALA A 45 -4.36 -23.85 -2.87
N ALA A 46 -4.93 -24.41 -3.94
CA ALA A 46 -4.16 -25.05 -5.00
C ALA A 46 -3.27 -24.06 -5.77
N LEU A 47 -3.75 -22.83 -5.98
CA LEU A 47 -2.96 -21.77 -6.62
C LEU A 47 -1.85 -21.29 -5.68
N ALA A 48 -2.17 -21.02 -4.42
CA ALA A 48 -1.19 -20.61 -3.40
C ALA A 48 -0.06 -21.62 -3.26
N LEU A 49 -0.36 -22.94 -3.26
CA LEU A 49 0.67 -23.99 -3.27
C LEU A 49 1.59 -23.92 -4.49
N ARG A 50 1.02 -23.71 -5.69
CA ARG A 50 1.83 -23.53 -6.91
C ARG A 50 2.71 -22.28 -6.85
N GLN A 51 2.22 -21.20 -6.26
CA GLN A 51 2.98 -19.96 -6.12
C GLN A 51 4.10 -20.08 -5.08
N ILE A 52 3.93 -20.88 -4.03
CA ILE A 52 5.02 -21.18 -3.07
C ILE A 52 6.19 -21.88 -3.75
N ASP A 53 5.94 -22.76 -4.72
CA ASP A 53 7.02 -23.44 -5.46
C ASP A 53 7.84 -22.45 -6.32
N ASN A 54 7.27 -21.31 -6.71
CA ASN A 54 7.93 -20.24 -7.49
C ASN A 54 7.94 -18.89 -6.74
N ILE A 55 8.13 -18.93 -5.42
CA ILE A 55 7.93 -17.77 -4.54
C ILE A 55 8.75 -16.53 -4.95
N ASN A 56 9.96 -16.71 -5.48
CA ASN A 56 10.84 -15.60 -5.88
C ASN A 56 10.24 -14.79 -7.03
N GLU A 57 9.64 -15.44 -8.03
CA GLU A 57 9.01 -14.77 -9.17
C GLU A 57 7.75 -14.02 -8.74
N TYR A 58 6.96 -14.65 -7.87
CA TYR A 58 5.75 -14.04 -7.30
C TYR A 58 6.09 -12.79 -6.46
N ILE A 59 7.09 -12.89 -5.57
CA ILE A 59 7.55 -11.76 -4.75
C ILE A 59 8.07 -10.63 -5.64
N SER A 60 8.87 -10.97 -6.66
CA SER A 60 9.43 -9.97 -7.59
C SER A 60 8.33 -9.18 -8.30
N THR A 61 7.27 -9.86 -8.73
CA THR A 61 6.09 -9.22 -9.34
C THR A 61 5.37 -8.29 -8.35
N CYS A 62 5.18 -8.73 -7.10
CA CYS A 62 4.58 -7.89 -6.05
C CYS A 62 5.42 -6.63 -5.79
N GLN A 63 6.75 -6.77 -5.72
CA GLN A 63 7.67 -5.66 -5.46
C GLN A 63 7.64 -4.59 -6.55
N VAL A 64 7.52 -5.00 -7.82
CA VAL A 64 7.30 -4.04 -8.92
C VAL A 64 5.99 -3.28 -8.71
N GLY A 65 4.91 -3.96 -8.34
CA GLY A 65 3.63 -3.33 -8.00
C GLY A 65 3.72 -2.33 -6.85
N ILE A 66 4.37 -2.72 -5.75
CA ILE A 66 4.62 -1.87 -4.57
C ILE A 66 5.43 -0.63 -4.97
N THR A 67 6.50 -0.82 -5.73
CA THR A 67 7.36 0.28 -6.18
C THR A 67 6.59 1.27 -7.05
N MET A 68 5.85 0.78 -8.03
CA MET A 68 5.04 1.61 -8.93
C MET A 68 3.96 2.38 -8.17
N ALA A 69 3.28 1.74 -7.22
CA ALA A 69 2.28 2.39 -6.37
C ALA A 69 2.93 3.47 -5.49
N SER A 70 4.05 3.14 -4.83
CA SER A 70 4.81 4.06 -3.97
C SER A 70 5.27 5.31 -4.70
N ILE A 71 5.81 5.16 -5.92
CA ILE A 71 6.22 6.28 -6.77
C ILE A 71 5.01 7.15 -7.12
N GLY A 72 3.88 6.53 -7.51
CA GLY A 72 2.65 7.25 -7.81
C GLY A 72 2.11 8.04 -6.62
N ILE A 73 2.14 7.45 -5.42
CA ILE A 73 1.69 8.10 -4.18
C ILE A 73 2.56 9.30 -3.86
N GLY A 74 3.89 9.18 -3.96
CA GLY A 74 4.80 10.30 -3.74
C GLY A 74 4.61 11.42 -4.77
N ALA A 75 4.60 11.06 -6.06
CA ALA A 75 4.51 12.03 -7.16
C ALA A 75 3.19 12.80 -7.20
N LEU A 76 2.08 12.18 -6.78
CA LEU A 76 0.76 12.81 -6.80
C LEU A 76 0.35 13.33 -5.44
N GLY A 77 0.61 12.58 -4.36
CA GLY A 77 0.13 12.89 -3.03
C GLY A 77 0.66 14.22 -2.50
N GLU A 78 1.97 14.46 -2.60
CA GLU A 78 2.59 15.68 -2.09
C GLU A 78 2.02 16.96 -2.72
N PRO A 79 1.99 17.14 -4.07
CA PRO A 79 1.47 18.36 -4.66
C PRO A 79 -0.02 18.55 -4.37
N ILE A 80 -0.81 17.47 -4.36
CA ILE A 80 -2.24 17.53 -4.03
C ILE A 80 -2.43 18.06 -2.59
N VAL A 81 -1.77 17.46 -1.59
CA VAL A 81 -1.95 17.87 -0.20
C VAL A 81 -1.34 19.26 0.06
N SER A 82 -0.22 19.59 -0.58
CA SER A 82 0.41 20.90 -0.47
C SER A 82 -0.51 22.02 -0.94
N ASP A 83 -1.16 21.86 -2.10
CA ASP A 83 -2.11 22.84 -2.63
C ASP A 83 -3.34 23.02 -1.73
N LEU A 84 -3.79 21.96 -1.06
CA LEU A 84 -4.89 22.03 -0.09
C LEU A 84 -4.50 22.84 1.17
N LEU A 85 -3.24 22.74 1.59
CA LEU A 85 -2.71 23.43 2.78
C LEU A 85 -2.37 24.90 2.53
N ARG A 86 -2.10 25.30 1.28
CA ARG A 86 -1.80 26.71 0.93
C ARG A 86 -2.92 27.68 1.26
N GLY A 87 -4.18 27.25 1.12
CA GLY A 87 -5.35 28.07 1.46
C GLY A 87 -5.37 28.51 2.93
N PRO A 88 -5.43 27.58 3.90
CA PRO A 88 -5.44 27.91 5.33
C PRO A 88 -4.13 28.54 5.83
N LEU A 89 -3.00 28.31 5.17
CA LEU A 89 -1.69 28.88 5.56
C LEU A 89 -1.35 30.23 4.90
N GLY A 90 -2.17 30.70 3.95
CA GLY A 90 -1.89 31.89 3.13
C GLY A 90 -2.12 33.24 3.81
N GLY A 91 -2.81 33.28 4.95
CA GLY A 91 -3.09 34.52 5.70
C GLY A 91 -1.93 35.07 6.55
N PRO A 92 -1.21 34.23 7.34
CA PRO A 92 -0.21 34.71 8.31
C PRO A 92 1.27 34.61 7.88
N LEU A 93 1.61 34.02 6.72
CA LEU A 93 3.00 33.73 6.32
C LEU A 93 3.41 34.42 5.02
N SER A 94 4.71 34.69 4.84
CA SER A 94 5.27 35.13 3.55
C SER A 94 5.10 34.01 2.51
N HIS A 95 4.91 34.37 1.24
CA HIS A 95 4.60 33.40 0.17
C HIS A 95 5.60 32.22 0.11
N GLY A 96 6.90 32.50 0.20
CA GLY A 96 7.94 31.46 0.21
C GLY A 96 7.86 30.54 1.42
N LEU A 97 7.56 31.08 2.60
CA LEU A 97 7.43 30.30 3.83
C LEU A 97 6.17 29.43 3.82
N ALA A 98 5.04 29.96 3.30
CA ALA A 98 3.81 29.21 3.13
C ALA A 98 4.00 28.01 2.19
N VAL A 99 4.73 28.17 1.07
CA VAL A 99 5.04 27.08 0.14
C VAL A 99 5.91 26.01 0.81
N ALA A 100 6.98 26.41 1.48
CA ALA A 100 7.90 25.47 2.14
C ALA A 100 7.21 24.68 3.26
N VAL A 101 6.44 25.35 4.12
CA VAL A 101 5.70 24.71 5.22
C VAL A 101 4.61 23.79 4.69
N SER A 102 3.85 24.22 3.66
CA SER A 102 2.81 23.38 3.05
C SER A 102 3.40 22.12 2.43
N ALA A 103 4.53 22.23 1.73
CA ALA A 103 5.23 21.07 1.16
C ALA A 103 5.75 20.12 2.25
N ALA A 104 6.37 20.63 3.30
CA ALA A 104 6.87 19.81 4.40
C ALA A 104 5.74 19.05 5.12
N ILE A 105 4.63 19.72 5.42
CA ILE A 105 3.46 19.08 6.05
C ILE A 105 2.83 18.06 5.10
N ALA A 106 2.68 18.41 3.81
CA ALA A 106 2.12 17.50 2.81
C ALA A 106 2.96 16.23 2.66
N TYR A 107 4.29 16.37 2.56
CA TYR A 107 5.23 15.27 2.50
C TYR A 107 5.11 14.36 3.74
N LEU A 108 5.08 14.93 4.94
CA LEU A 108 4.91 14.17 6.18
C LEU A 108 3.57 13.42 6.21
N LEU A 109 2.47 14.10 5.90
CA LEU A 109 1.14 13.48 5.92
C LEU A 109 1.03 12.34 4.91
N ILE A 110 1.48 12.54 3.68
CA ILE A 110 1.43 11.52 2.62
C ILE A 110 2.35 10.36 2.95
N THR A 111 3.58 10.64 3.40
CA THR A 111 4.53 9.58 3.79
C THR A 111 3.99 8.76 4.95
N SER A 112 3.46 9.40 6.00
CA SER A 112 2.84 8.70 7.12
C SER A 112 1.63 7.89 6.68
N ALA A 113 0.71 8.46 5.89
CA ALA A 113 -0.46 7.74 5.40
C ALA A 113 -0.06 6.54 4.53
N HIS A 114 0.91 6.71 3.63
CA HIS A 114 1.44 5.65 2.78
C HIS A 114 2.06 4.52 3.59
N ILE A 115 3.01 4.83 4.47
CA ILE A 115 3.71 3.80 5.26
C ILE A 115 2.73 3.10 6.20
N THR A 116 1.87 3.85 6.89
CA THR A 116 0.94 3.26 7.86
C THR A 116 -0.14 2.44 7.17
N LEU A 117 -0.89 3.03 6.23
CA LEU A 117 -2.06 2.38 5.62
C LEU A 117 -1.67 1.46 4.45
N GLY A 118 -0.66 1.85 3.69
CA GLY A 118 -0.19 1.12 2.51
C GLY A 118 0.73 -0.05 2.85
N GLU A 119 1.43 -0.02 4.00
CA GLU A 119 2.39 -1.08 4.34
C GLU A 119 2.19 -1.69 5.73
N LEU A 120 2.28 -0.90 6.80
CA LEU A 120 2.37 -1.44 8.17
C LEU A 120 1.07 -2.13 8.61
N VAL A 121 -0.07 -1.47 8.41
CA VAL A 121 -1.39 -2.05 8.74
C VAL A 121 -1.61 -3.36 7.95
N PRO A 122 -1.42 -3.39 6.63
CA PRO A 122 -1.42 -4.64 5.85
C PRO A 122 -0.49 -5.73 6.39
N LYS A 123 0.78 -5.39 6.65
CA LYS A 123 1.77 -6.34 7.18
C LYS A 123 1.32 -6.94 8.50
N ILE A 124 0.86 -6.11 9.44
CA ILE A 124 0.37 -6.56 10.74
C ILE A 124 -0.84 -7.48 10.55
N TYR A 125 -1.80 -7.09 9.70
CA TYR A 125 -2.99 -7.89 9.44
C TYR A 125 -2.66 -9.29 8.91
N THR A 126 -1.71 -9.39 7.97
CA THR A 126 -1.27 -10.69 7.43
C THR A 126 -0.60 -11.60 8.46
N LEU A 127 0.03 -11.07 9.53
CA LEU A 127 0.67 -11.89 10.56
C LEU A 127 -0.32 -12.84 11.25
N GLU A 128 -1.54 -12.35 11.46
CA GLU A 128 -2.59 -13.10 12.16
C GLU A 128 -3.52 -13.86 11.19
N HIS A 129 -3.60 -13.44 9.93
CA HIS A 129 -4.63 -13.92 8.98
C HIS A 129 -4.10 -14.55 7.69
N ALA A 130 -2.78 -14.76 7.54
CA ALA A 130 -2.18 -15.26 6.29
C ALA A 130 -2.92 -16.47 5.67
N GLU A 131 -3.29 -17.47 6.46
CA GLU A 131 -3.95 -18.69 5.95
C GLU A 131 -5.41 -18.50 5.55
N GLN A 132 -6.06 -17.46 6.05
CA GLN A 132 -7.40 -17.08 5.62
C GLN A 132 -7.33 -16.30 4.31
N LEU A 133 -6.33 -15.44 4.17
CA LEU A 133 -6.09 -14.60 2.99
C LEU A 133 -5.50 -15.36 1.81
N ALA A 134 -4.85 -16.51 2.05
CA ALA A 134 -4.29 -17.37 1.01
C ALA A 134 -5.33 -18.28 0.31
N ARG A 135 -6.61 -18.14 0.65
CA ARG A 135 -7.75 -18.91 0.09
C ARG A 135 -8.43 -18.14 -1.05
#